data_AF-A0A957GKV7-F1
#
_entry.id   AF-A0A957GKV7-F1
#
_cell.length_a   1.000
_cell.length_b   1.000
_cell.length_c   1.000
_cell.angle_alpha   90.00
_cell.angle_beta   90.00
_cell.angle_gamma   90.00
#
_symmetry.space_group_name_H-M   'P 1'
#
loop_
_entity.id
_entity.type
_entity.pdbx_description
1 polymer ?
#
loop_
_entity_poly.entity_id
_entity_poly.type
_entity_poly.pdbx_seq_one_letter_code
_entity_poly.pdbx_strand_id
1 'polypeptide(L)' 'MATRSRQKGWTGVQSVEHGVFCELGQGDVDFTAVLAKLRDLNFAGWIVVEQNVLPGMGSPKASTGRNREYLKSLGI' A
#
# COMPACT_ATOMS: atom_id res chain seq x y z
N MET A 1 7.93 1.68 -9.55
CA MET A 1 7.45 3.02 -9.97
C MET A 1 8.22 4.20 -9.37
N ALA A 2 8.65 4.11 -8.10
CA ALA A 2 9.36 5.19 -7.41
C ALA A 2 10.62 5.71 -8.15
N THR A 3 11.44 4.83 -8.72
CA THR A 3 12.63 5.22 -9.51
C THR A 3 12.26 6.11 -10.69
N ARG A 4 11.21 5.75 -11.43
CA ARG A 4 10.71 6.53 -12.57
C ARG A 4 10.21 7.91 -12.13
N SER A 5 9.51 7.96 -10.99
CA SER A 5 9.05 9.21 -10.39
C SER A 5 10.19 10.18 -10.11
N ARG A 6 11.28 9.68 -9.52
CA ARG A 6 12.49 10.47 -9.23
C ARG A 6 13.18 10.94 -10.51
N GLN A 7 13.37 10.04 -11.47
CA GLN A 7 14.01 10.36 -12.75
C GLN A 7 13.24 11.41 -13.56
N LYS A 8 11.91 11.39 -13.47
CA LYS A 8 11.02 12.34 -14.17
C LYS A 8 10.74 13.62 -13.37
N GLY A 9 11.20 13.71 -12.13
CA GLY A 9 10.96 14.88 -11.26
C GLY A 9 9.49 15.11 -10.96
N TRP A 10 8.68 14.05 -10.86
CA TRP A 10 7.25 14.17 -10.56
C TRP A 10 7.02 14.76 -9.18
N THR A 11 6.03 15.65 -9.08
CA THR A 11 5.51 16.12 -7.80
C THR A 11 4.82 14.97 -7.04
N GLY A 12 4.50 15.19 -5.77
CA GLY A 12 3.76 14.19 -4.97
C GLY A 12 2.43 13.79 -5.63
N VAL A 13 1.68 14.74 -6.16
CA VAL A 13 0.40 14.48 -6.84
C VAL A 13 0.62 13.67 -8.12
N GLN A 14 1.57 14.07 -8.98
CA GLN A 14 1.91 13.33 -10.19
C GLN A 14 2.39 11.91 -9.88
N SER A 15 3.12 11.73 -8.78
CA SER A 15 3.55 10.41 -8.31
C SER A 15 2.33 9.52 -7.97
N VAL A 16 1.32 10.08 -7.29
CA VAL A 16 0.07 9.39 -6.99
C VAL A 16 -0.69 9.06 -8.28
N GLU A 17 -0.84 10.01 -9.21
CA GLU A 17 -1.50 9.80 -10.52
C GLU A 17 -0.89 8.62 -11.29
N HIS A 18 0.43 8.46 -11.19
CA HIS A 18 1.17 7.39 -11.85
C HIS A 18 1.29 6.10 -11.02
N GLY A 19 0.56 5.99 -9.91
CA GLY A 19 0.46 4.76 -9.13
C GLY A 19 1.74 4.43 -8.35
N VAL A 20 2.52 5.44 -7.93
CA VAL A 20 3.62 5.20 -6.98
C VAL A 20 3.08 4.60 -5.69
N PHE A 21 1.90 5.05 -5.24
CA PHE A 21 1.11 4.35 -4.23
C PHE A 21 0.12 3.43 -4.93
N CYS A 22 0.13 2.16 -4.56
CA CYS A 22 -0.71 1.12 -5.14
C CYS A 22 -1.27 0.23 -4.03
N GLU A 23 -2.26 -0.59 -4.38
CA GLU A 23 -2.90 -1.53 -3.46
C GLU A 23 -1.90 -2.54 -2.89
N LEU A 24 -2.18 -3.05 -1.70
CA LEU A 24 -1.30 -3.97 -1.00
C LEU A 24 -1.06 -5.23 -1.85
N GLY A 25 0.20 -5.66 -1.91
CA GLY A 25 0.62 -6.80 -2.75
C GLY A 25 0.86 -6.47 -4.23
N GLN A 26 0.57 -5.25 -4.70
CA GLN A 26 0.89 -4.79 -6.06
C GLN A 26 2.18 -3.96 -6.14
N GLY A 27 2.81 -3.70 -5.00
CA GLY A 27 4.03 -2.92 -4.88
C GLY A 27 5.23 -3.73 -4.44
N ASP A 28 6.30 -3.02 -4.10
CA ASP A 28 7.60 -3.62 -3.78
C ASP A 28 7.79 -3.94 -2.28
N VAL A 29 6.75 -3.76 -1.44
CA VAL A 29 6.83 -3.95 0.02
C VAL A 29 6.56 -5.41 0.39
N ASP A 30 7.51 -6.03 1.10
CA ASP A 30 7.33 -7.35 1.71
C ASP A 30 6.56 -7.24 3.03
N PHE A 31 5.24 -7.28 2.94
CA PHE A 31 4.37 -7.25 4.11
C PHE A 31 4.50 -8.50 4.99
N THR A 32 4.93 -9.65 4.44
CA THR A 32 5.15 -10.87 5.23
C THR A 32 6.28 -10.65 6.22
N ALA A 33 7.39 -10.08 5.76
CA ALA A 33 8.53 -9.75 6.62
C ALA A 33 8.18 -8.68 7.67
N VAL A 34 7.41 -7.65 7.29
CA VAL A 34 6.94 -6.63 8.24
C VAL A 34 6.08 -7.25 9.35
N LEU A 35 5.11 -8.09 8.98
CA LEU A 35 4.24 -8.75 9.95
C LEU A 35 5.00 -9.72 10.86
N ALA A 36 5.95 -10.48 10.30
CA ALA A 36 6.83 -11.33 11.10
C ALA A 36 7.57 -10.51 12.16
N LYS A 37 8.13 -9.36 11.76
CA LYS A 37 8.86 -8.51 12.71
C LYS A 37 7.97 -7.90 13.78
N LEU A 38 6.74 -7.49 13.44
CA LEU A 38 5.79 -6.98 14.43
C LEU A 38 5.40 -8.05 15.47
N ARG A 39 5.26 -9.31 15.05
CA ARG A 39 5.03 -10.44 15.96
C ARG A 39 6.21 -10.67 16.90
N ASP A 40 7.45 -10.66 16.39
CA ASP A 40 8.67 -10.80 17.21
C ASP A 40 8.78 -9.72 18.30
N LEU A 41 8.27 -8.52 18.01
CA LEU A 41 8.25 -7.39 18.94
C LEU A 41 7.06 -7.42 19.92
N ASN A 42 6.20 -8.44 19.85
CA ASN A 42 4.94 -8.51 20.59
C ASN A 42 4.09 -7.25 20.41
N PHE A 43 4.06 -6.69 19.19
CA PHE A 43 3.27 -5.51 18.91
C PHE A 43 1.77 -5.79 19.08
N ALA A 44 1.12 -5.02 19.96
CA ALA A 44 -0.31 -5.17 20.30
C ALA A 44 -1.13 -3.91 19.97
N GLY A 45 -0.64 -3.07 19.05
CA GLY A 45 -1.31 -1.85 18.61
C GLY A 45 -2.14 -2.04 17.35
N TRP A 46 -2.60 -0.93 16.79
CA TRP A 46 -3.36 -0.91 15.53
C TRP A 46 -2.45 -0.91 14.32
N ILE A 47 -2.83 -1.68 13.30
CA ILE A 47 -2.30 -1.59 11.94
C ILE A 47 -3.37 -0.90 11.09
N VAL A 48 -3.02 0.23 10.48
CA VAL A 48 -3.94 1.01 9.65
C VAL A 48 -3.51 0.93 8.20
N VAL A 49 -4.45 0.62 7.31
CA VAL A 49 -4.23 0.66 5.86
C VAL A 49 -4.65 2.04 5.36
N GLU A 50 -3.71 2.79 4.81
CA GLU A 50 -3.95 4.04 4.10
C GLU A 50 -3.59 3.87 2.63
N GLN A 51 -4.46 4.34 1.74
CA GLN A 51 -4.25 4.31 0.30
C GLN A 51 -4.42 5.71 -0.28
N ASN A 52 -3.32 6.32 -0.74
CA ASN A 52 -3.39 7.58 -1.47
C ASN A 52 -3.90 7.33 -2.89
N VAL A 53 -5.09 7.84 -3.19
CA VAL A 53 -5.72 7.82 -4.51
C VAL A 53 -6.26 9.21 -4.84
N LEU A 54 -6.32 9.54 -6.12
CA LEU A 54 -6.95 10.76 -6.63
C LEU A 54 -8.34 10.44 -7.20
N PRO A 55 -9.23 11.45 -7.33
CA PRO A 55 -10.50 11.27 -8.01
C PRO A 55 -10.33 10.63 -9.39
N GLY A 56 -11.09 9.58 -9.69
CA GLY A 56 -11.02 8.87 -10.97
C GLY A 56 -10.09 7.65 -11.00
N MET A 57 -9.29 7.40 -9.95
CA MET A 57 -8.37 6.25 -9.88
C MET A 57 -9.05 4.95 -9.37
N GLY A 58 -10.37 4.85 -9.50
CA GLY A 58 -11.17 3.73 -9.00
C GLY A 58 -12.09 4.11 -7.85
N SER A 59 -12.68 3.10 -7.20
CA SER A 59 -13.58 3.32 -6.06
C SER A 59 -12.91 2.97 -4.74
N PRO A 60 -13.02 3.83 -3.69
CA PRO A 60 -12.46 3.54 -2.38
C PRO A 60 -12.93 2.18 -1.82
N LYS A 61 -14.23 1.88 -1.94
CA LYS A 61 -14.80 0.62 -1.45
C LYS A 61 -14.17 -0.61 -2.08
N ALA A 62 -13.98 -0.63 -3.39
CA ALA A 62 -13.38 -1.78 -4.07
C ALA A 62 -11.90 -1.93 -3.70
N SER A 63 -11.18 -0.80 -3.58
CA SER A 63 -9.77 -0.81 -3.16
C SER A 63 -9.59 -1.34 -1.74
N THR A 64 -10.42 -0.87 -0.80
CA THR A 64 -10.46 -1.40 0.57
C THR A 64 -10.79 -2.89 0.60
N GLY A 65 -11.70 -3.35 -0.27
CA GLY A 65 -12.02 -4.78 -0.42
C GLY A 65 -10.80 -5.61 -0.79
N ARG A 66 -10.08 -5.23 -1.85
CA ARG A 66 -8.86 -5.93 -2.30
C ARG A 66 -7.73 -5.88 -1.26
N ASN A 67 -7.52 -4.72 -0.64
CA ASN A 67 -6.54 -4.59 0.45
C ASN A 67 -6.89 -5.51 1.63
N ARG A 68 -8.18 -5.66 1.97
CA ARG A 68 -8.62 -6.57 3.03
C ARG A 68 -8.41 -8.03 2.67
N GLU A 69 -8.68 -8.41 1.41
CA GLU A 69 -8.42 -9.77 0.92
C GLU A 69 -6.93 -10.12 0.96
N TYR A 70 -6.06 -9.17 0.56
CA TYR A 70 -4.62 -9.35 0.66
C TYR A 70 -4.17 -9.59 2.11
N LEU A 71 -4.61 -8.76 3.07
CA LEU A 71 -4.28 -8.95 4.48
C LEU A 71 -4.75 -10.30 5.03
N LYS A 72 -5.96 -10.73 4.67
CA LYS A 72 -6.48 -12.06 5.04
C LYS A 72 -5.57 -13.19 4.54
N SER A 73 -5.02 -13.05 3.34
CA SER A 73 -4.08 -14.04 2.79
C SER A 73 -2.76 -14.13 3.58
N LEU A 74 -2.40 -13.06 4.31
CA LEU A 74 -1.25 -13.03 5.22
C LEU A 74 -1.58 -13.48 6.65
N GLY A 75 -2.82 -13.89 6.90
CA GLY A 75 -3.28 -14.42 8.19
C GLY A 75 -3.67 -13.36 9.21
N ILE A 76 -4.05 -12.15 8.78
CA ILE A 76 -4.57 -11.08 9.65
C ILE A 76 -5.87 -10.45 9.13
#